data_AF-A0A2E6TSS5-F1
#
_entry.id   AF-A0A2E6TSS5-F1
#
_cell.length_a   1.000
_cell.length_b   1.000
_cell.length_c   1.000
_cell.angle_alpha   90.00
_cell.angle_beta   90.00
_cell.angle_gamma   90.00
#
_symmetry.space_group_name_H-M   'P 1'
#
loop_
_entity.id
_entity.type
_entity.pdbx_description
1 polymer ?
#
loop_
_entity_poly.entity_id
_entity_poly.type
_entity_poly.pdbx_seq_one_letter_code
_entity_poly.pdbx_strand_id
1 'polypeptide(L)'
;MLTLRIGLILCASFALSVSGLDPLPGEKPPTKPKIKEIRPGVFQVGGVLLEKTKKQISFPVIVNMHEGLIEYLLVSGKGKTHESLLVTRTEPFDIHVAMLLLGVKGAAGKNIPEDPRKPVPGETIALQLKWANKGKPMSAPIEKFVQDRHHKKPMAPGPFVYNGSIVFDGMFIAHRDGNLFSLITDPAALANNPRMGRHDDENWEPIKKGLPPLDSNATLTVKLVPSQK
;
A
#
# COMPACT_ATOMS: atom_id res chain seq x y z
N MET A 1 -55.21 -56.09 -30.28
CA MET A 1 -53.97 -56.09 -29.46
C MET A 1 -52.81 -55.71 -30.37
N LEU A 2 -52.44 -54.43 -30.36
CA LEU A 2 -51.43 -53.84 -31.25
C LEU A 2 -50.16 -53.60 -30.43
N THR A 3 -49.09 -54.33 -30.72
CA THR A 3 -47.81 -54.26 -30.02
C THR A 3 -46.93 -53.16 -30.62
N LEU A 4 -46.81 -52.05 -29.89
CA LEU A 4 -45.94 -50.91 -30.18
C LEU A 4 -44.49 -51.26 -29.79
N ARG A 5 -43.59 -51.39 -30.78
CA ARG A 5 -42.14 -51.54 -30.55
C ARG A 5 -41.47 -50.17 -30.62
N ILE A 6 -41.03 -49.68 -29.48
CA ILE A 6 -40.28 -48.42 -29.29
C ILE A 6 -38.84 -48.64 -29.78
N GLY A 7 -38.43 -47.87 -30.78
CA GLY A 7 -37.05 -47.82 -31.27
C GLY A 7 -36.16 -47.04 -30.31
N LEU A 8 -35.05 -47.66 -29.89
CA LEU A 8 -34.02 -47.07 -29.05
C LEU A 8 -33.10 -46.21 -29.93
N ILE A 9 -33.20 -44.87 -29.81
CA ILE A 9 -32.28 -43.94 -30.46
C ILE A 9 -31.05 -43.80 -29.55
N LEU A 10 -29.90 -44.26 -30.05
CA LEU A 10 -28.61 -44.17 -29.38
C LEU A 10 -28.04 -42.75 -29.61
N CYS A 11 -28.22 -41.85 -28.64
CA CYS A 11 -27.55 -40.55 -28.65
C CYS A 11 -26.06 -40.73 -28.32
N ALA A 12 -25.20 -40.58 -29.33
CA ALA A 12 -23.76 -40.50 -29.12
C ALA A 12 -23.40 -39.15 -28.46
N SER A 13 -23.06 -39.18 -27.19
CA SER A 13 -22.56 -38.01 -26.45
C SER A 13 -21.11 -37.72 -26.85
N PHE A 14 -20.88 -36.68 -27.65
CA PHE A 14 -19.55 -36.12 -27.84
C PHE A 14 -19.15 -35.38 -26.56
N ALA A 15 -18.27 -35.98 -25.77
CA ALA A 15 -17.61 -35.28 -24.66
C ALA A 15 -16.55 -34.35 -25.23
N LEU A 16 -16.88 -33.06 -25.37
CA LEU A 16 -15.90 -32.00 -25.57
C LEU A 16 -15.11 -31.81 -24.27
N SER A 17 -13.90 -32.36 -24.21
CA SER A 17 -12.92 -32.04 -23.17
C SER A 17 -12.48 -30.58 -23.33
N VAL A 18 -13.07 -29.67 -22.55
CA VAL A 18 -12.58 -28.31 -22.38
C VAL A 18 -11.29 -28.39 -21.56
N SER A 19 -10.16 -28.46 -22.26
CA SER A 19 -8.85 -28.22 -21.67
C SER A 19 -8.79 -26.78 -21.16
N GLY A 20 -8.46 -26.63 -19.88
CA GLY A 20 -8.47 -25.38 -19.12
C GLY A 20 -7.62 -24.27 -19.74
N LEU A 21 -8.27 -23.41 -20.50
CA LEU A 21 -7.80 -22.06 -20.78
C LEU A 21 -8.25 -21.20 -19.61
N ASP A 22 -7.33 -20.82 -18.72
CA ASP A 22 -7.57 -19.72 -17.80
C ASP A 22 -7.92 -18.48 -18.64
N PRO A 23 -9.15 -17.93 -18.53
CA PRO A 23 -9.63 -16.90 -19.45
C PRO A 23 -9.05 -15.51 -19.17
N LEU A 24 -8.23 -15.36 -18.13
CA LEU A 24 -7.60 -14.09 -17.76
C LEU A 24 -6.09 -14.20 -18.02
N PRO A 25 -5.49 -13.37 -18.89
CA PRO A 25 -4.04 -13.32 -19.01
C PRO A 25 -3.46 -12.97 -17.64
N GLY A 26 -2.63 -13.85 -17.10
CA GLY A 26 -1.94 -13.65 -15.83
C GLY A 26 -1.24 -12.29 -15.81
N GLU A 27 -1.38 -11.57 -14.69
CA GLU A 27 -0.82 -10.23 -14.58
C GLU A 27 0.70 -10.28 -14.76
N LYS A 28 1.23 -9.39 -15.61
CA LYS A 28 2.67 -9.40 -15.93
C LYS A 28 3.48 -9.01 -14.69
N PRO A 29 4.61 -9.68 -14.43
CA PRO A 29 5.50 -9.29 -13.34
C PRO A 29 5.91 -7.81 -13.42
N PRO A 30 6.14 -7.13 -12.28
CA PRO A 30 6.61 -5.75 -12.27
C PRO A 30 7.91 -5.61 -13.07
N THR A 31 8.03 -4.51 -13.81
CA THR A 31 9.29 -4.17 -14.47
C THR A 31 10.32 -3.78 -13.41
N LYS A 32 11.55 -4.28 -13.54
CA LYS A 32 12.64 -3.92 -12.61
C LYS A 32 12.93 -2.42 -12.70
N PRO A 33 13.04 -1.69 -11.57
CA PRO A 33 13.35 -0.27 -11.59
C PRO A 33 14.73 -0.03 -12.18
N LYS A 34 14.87 1.07 -12.95
CA LYS A 34 16.18 1.62 -13.30
C LYS A 34 16.77 2.28 -12.05
N ILE A 35 17.95 1.84 -11.65
CA ILE A 35 18.67 2.38 -10.50
C ILE A 35 19.88 3.16 -11.00
N LYS A 36 19.98 4.43 -10.61
CA LYS A 36 21.11 5.31 -10.94
C LYS A 36 21.58 6.05 -9.70
N GLU A 37 22.84 5.95 -9.35
CA GLU A 37 23.45 6.88 -8.39
C GLU A 37 23.59 8.25 -9.06
N ILE A 38 22.94 9.27 -8.50
CA ILE A 38 22.95 10.63 -9.05
C ILE A 38 23.98 11.53 -8.37
N ARG A 39 24.39 11.17 -7.15
CA ARG A 39 25.51 11.74 -6.37
C ARG A 39 25.84 10.76 -5.22
N PRO A 40 27.02 10.85 -4.58
CA PRO A 40 27.44 9.89 -3.56
C PRO A 40 26.35 9.64 -2.50
N GLY A 41 25.90 8.40 -2.38
CA GLY A 41 24.90 7.99 -1.40
C GLY A 41 23.45 8.39 -1.72
N VAL A 42 23.18 8.95 -2.91
CA VAL A 42 21.85 9.35 -3.37
C VAL A 42 21.54 8.69 -4.71
N PHE A 43 20.45 7.93 -4.74
CA PHE A 43 20.06 7.09 -5.87
C PHE A 43 18.67 7.47 -6.35
N GLN A 44 18.49 7.50 -7.68
CA GLN A 44 17.18 7.43 -8.30
C GLN A 44 16.84 5.95 -8.53
N VAL A 45 15.73 5.50 -7.98
CA VAL A 45 15.19 4.14 -8.12
C VAL A 45 13.82 4.27 -8.78
N GLY A 46 13.76 4.19 -10.11
CA GLY A 46 12.54 4.50 -10.85
C GLY A 46 11.99 5.88 -10.49
N GLY A 47 10.77 5.97 -9.95
CA GLY A 47 10.16 7.22 -9.47
C GLY A 47 10.59 7.71 -8.07
N VAL A 48 11.49 6.99 -7.39
CA VAL A 48 11.85 7.23 -5.98
C VAL A 48 13.25 7.81 -5.85
N LEU A 49 13.41 8.86 -5.03
CA LEU A 49 14.70 9.36 -4.59
C LEU A 49 15.08 8.69 -3.27
N LEU A 50 16.22 8.01 -3.22
CA LEU A 50 16.78 7.35 -2.04
C LEU A 50 18.01 8.10 -1.54
N GLU A 51 18.04 8.47 -0.26
CA GLU A 51 19.18 9.14 0.39
C GLU A 51 19.72 8.28 1.54
N LYS A 52 20.82 7.53 1.32
CA LYS A 52 21.36 6.55 2.29
C LYS A 52 21.78 7.19 3.60
N THR A 53 22.50 8.31 3.54
CA THR A 53 22.99 9.03 4.74
C THR A 53 21.84 9.51 5.63
N LYS A 54 20.72 9.92 5.03
CA LYS A 54 19.52 10.36 5.76
C LYS A 54 18.60 9.20 6.17
N LYS A 55 18.87 7.99 5.70
CA LYS A 55 18.05 6.78 5.86
C LYS A 55 16.60 7.01 5.43
N GLN A 56 16.40 7.65 4.28
CA GLN A 56 15.05 7.99 3.81
C GLN A 56 14.90 7.80 2.30
N ILE A 57 13.65 7.58 1.88
CA ILE A 57 13.22 7.74 0.50
C ILE A 57 12.21 8.88 0.39
N SER A 58 12.05 9.43 -0.80
CA SER A 58 10.99 10.39 -1.11
C SER A 58 10.47 10.23 -2.53
N PHE A 59 9.17 10.44 -2.70
CA PHE A 59 8.50 10.31 -4.00
C PHE A 59 7.24 11.20 -4.06
N PRO A 60 6.78 11.59 -5.27
CA PRO A 60 5.63 12.46 -5.43
C PRO A 60 4.31 11.77 -5.04
N VAL A 61 3.41 12.53 -4.43
CA VAL A 61 2.06 12.13 -4.07
C VAL A 61 1.07 13.26 -4.37
N ILE A 62 -0.21 12.92 -4.45
CA ILE A 62 -1.32 13.86 -4.61
C ILE A 62 -2.22 13.71 -3.38
N VAL A 63 -2.68 14.84 -2.83
CA VAL A 63 -3.69 14.83 -1.76
C VAL A 63 -5.05 14.45 -2.36
N ASN A 64 -5.60 13.33 -1.91
CA ASN A 64 -6.73 12.68 -2.58
C ASN A 64 -8.04 12.81 -1.80
N MET A 65 -8.00 12.89 -0.47
CA MET A 65 -9.21 13.05 0.37
C MET A 65 -9.00 14.06 1.49
N HIS A 66 -10.05 14.83 1.79
CA HIS A 66 -10.10 15.80 2.90
C HIS A 66 -11.15 15.44 3.96
N GLU A 67 -12.01 14.48 3.66
CA GLU A 67 -13.15 14.04 4.46
C GLU A 67 -13.57 12.63 4.04
N GLY A 68 -14.46 12.01 4.81
CA GLY A 68 -14.89 10.62 4.61
C GLY A 68 -14.01 9.60 5.33
N LEU A 69 -14.43 8.34 5.28
CA LEU A 69 -13.67 7.23 5.85
C LEU A 69 -12.43 6.94 4.99
N ILE A 70 -11.33 6.60 5.65
CA ILE A 70 -10.10 6.17 4.98
C ILE A 70 -9.56 4.88 5.61
N GLU A 71 -9.22 3.90 4.78
CA GLU A 71 -8.50 2.70 5.20
C GLU A 71 -6.99 2.82 4.97
N TYR A 72 -6.56 3.75 4.10
CA TYR A 72 -5.16 3.87 3.69
C TYR A 72 -4.64 5.31 3.77
N LEU A 73 -3.38 5.44 4.15
CA LEU A 73 -2.64 6.69 4.01
C LEU A 73 -2.19 6.93 2.57
N LEU A 74 -1.79 5.86 1.90
CA LEU A 74 -1.21 5.93 0.57
C LEU A 74 -1.57 4.69 -0.23
N VAL A 75 -2.06 4.92 -1.44
CA VAL A 75 -2.21 3.92 -2.49
C VAL A 75 -1.62 4.41 -3.81
N SER A 76 -1.38 3.50 -4.75
CA SER A 76 -1.16 3.85 -6.14
C SER A 76 -2.50 4.10 -6.86
N GLY A 77 -2.46 4.57 -8.10
CA GLY A 77 -3.66 4.74 -8.92
C GLY A 77 -4.47 3.46 -9.21
N LYS A 78 -3.93 2.26 -8.91
CA LYS A 78 -4.64 0.98 -9.00
C LYS A 78 -5.33 0.57 -7.70
N GLY A 79 -4.93 1.18 -6.57
CA GLY A 79 -5.43 0.81 -5.26
C GLY A 79 -6.76 1.44 -4.92
N LYS A 80 -7.15 1.33 -3.65
CA LYS A 80 -8.45 1.80 -3.18
C LYS A 80 -8.49 3.33 -3.01
N THR A 81 -8.53 4.06 -4.12
CA THR A 81 -8.44 5.53 -4.12
C THR A 81 -9.62 6.21 -3.42
N HIS A 82 -10.79 5.58 -3.30
CA HIS A 82 -11.97 6.18 -2.66
C HIS A 82 -11.94 6.19 -1.12
N GLU A 83 -10.90 5.60 -0.53
CA GLU A 83 -10.72 5.43 0.91
C GLU A 83 -9.25 5.68 1.31
N SER A 84 -8.59 6.57 0.57
CA SER A 84 -7.16 6.86 0.70
C SER A 84 -6.86 8.35 0.84
N LEU A 85 -6.07 8.71 1.85
CA LEU A 85 -5.65 10.10 2.07
C LEU A 85 -4.80 10.64 0.91
N LEU A 86 -3.86 9.83 0.42
CA LEU A 86 -2.92 10.18 -0.66
C LEU A 86 -2.94 9.13 -1.77
N VAL A 87 -2.69 9.59 -2.99
CA VAL A 87 -2.41 8.71 -4.14
C VAL A 87 -1.04 9.01 -4.73
N THR A 88 -0.40 8.00 -5.32
CA THR A 88 0.85 8.19 -6.06
C THR A 88 0.80 7.55 -7.44
N ARG A 89 1.54 8.14 -8.38
CA ARG A 89 1.88 7.53 -9.68
C ARG A 89 3.22 6.80 -9.64
N THR A 90 3.91 6.82 -8.51
CA THR A 90 5.15 6.08 -8.32
C THR A 90 4.82 4.60 -8.22
N GLU A 91 5.54 3.77 -8.97
CA GLU A 91 5.29 2.33 -8.97
C GLU A 91 5.52 1.74 -7.57
N PRO A 92 4.57 0.95 -7.02
CA PRO A 92 4.74 0.26 -5.73
C PRO A 92 6.05 -0.52 -5.61
N PHE A 93 6.48 -1.13 -6.72
CA PHE A 93 7.69 -1.93 -6.78
C PHE A 93 8.95 -1.07 -6.65
N ASP A 94 8.97 0.14 -7.22
CA ASP A 94 10.07 1.10 -7.05
C ASP A 94 10.21 1.51 -5.58
N ILE A 95 9.09 1.79 -4.92
CA ILE A 95 9.04 2.14 -3.49
C ILE A 95 9.61 0.98 -2.65
N HIS A 96 9.16 -0.25 -2.92
CA HIS A 96 9.63 -1.43 -2.22
C HIS A 96 11.15 -1.63 -2.40
N VAL A 97 11.65 -1.62 -3.64
CA VAL A 97 13.09 -1.79 -3.93
C VAL A 97 13.92 -0.69 -3.28
N ALA A 98 13.45 0.56 -3.32
CA ALA A 98 14.17 1.67 -2.69
C ALA A 98 14.25 1.50 -1.15
N MET A 99 13.18 1.03 -0.51
CA MET A 99 13.19 0.69 0.91
C MET A 99 14.17 -0.45 1.24
N LEU A 100 14.21 -1.51 0.41
CA LEU A 100 15.18 -2.60 0.58
C LEU A 100 16.63 -2.13 0.43
N LEU A 101 16.90 -1.21 -0.51
CA LEU A 101 18.22 -0.60 -0.70
C LEU A 101 18.64 0.31 0.46
N LEU A 102 17.70 0.81 1.28
CA LEU A 102 17.99 1.45 2.57
C LEU A 102 18.35 0.46 3.67
N GLY A 103 18.12 -0.85 3.44
CA GLY A 103 18.35 -1.91 4.42
C GLY A 103 17.21 -2.11 5.40
N VAL A 104 15.99 -1.67 5.07
CA VAL A 104 14.81 -1.94 5.92
C VAL A 104 14.55 -3.44 5.99
N LYS A 105 14.09 -3.90 7.16
CA LYS A 105 13.62 -5.28 7.35
C LYS A 105 12.10 -5.31 7.48
N GLY A 106 11.47 -6.15 6.67
CA GLY A 106 10.05 -6.46 6.78
C GLY A 106 9.74 -7.38 7.97
N ALA A 107 8.58 -8.04 7.92
CA ALA A 107 8.04 -8.89 8.98
C ALA A 107 8.78 -10.23 9.13
N ALA A 108 9.75 -10.54 8.27
CA ALA A 108 10.54 -11.77 8.29
C ALA A 108 9.67 -13.05 8.35
N GLY A 109 8.60 -13.08 7.55
CA GLY A 109 7.66 -14.21 7.47
C GLY A 109 6.63 -14.27 8.60
N LYS A 110 6.59 -13.31 9.52
CA LYS A 110 5.57 -13.23 10.56
C LYS A 110 4.29 -12.60 10.01
N ASN A 111 3.14 -13.18 10.35
CA ASN A 111 1.85 -12.58 10.06
C ASN A 111 1.60 -11.37 10.96
N ILE A 112 0.88 -10.39 10.42
CA ILE A 112 0.37 -9.27 11.23
C ILE A 112 -0.76 -9.81 12.11
N PRO A 113 -0.69 -9.67 13.45
CA PRO A 113 -1.75 -10.16 14.32
C PRO A 113 -3.03 -9.33 14.17
N GLU A 114 -4.18 -10.01 14.08
CA GLU A 114 -5.51 -9.39 14.11
C GLU A 114 -5.78 -8.65 15.43
N ASP A 115 -5.30 -9.20 16.55
CA ASP A 115 -5.40 -8.54 17.85
C ASP A 115 -4.59 -7.22 17.84
N PRO A 116 -5.23 -6.04 17.90
CA PRO A 116 -4.58 -4.75 17.81
C PRO A 116 -3.56 -4.50 18.95
N ARG A 117 -3.66 -5.25 20.06
CA ARG A 117 -2.77 -5.13 21.22
C ARG A 117 -1.42 -5.79 20.98
N LYS A 118 -1.31 -6.70 20.00
CA LYS A 118 -0.05 -7.33 19.63
C LYS A 118 0.70 -6.45 18.61
N PRO A 119 2.04 -6.41 18.68
CA PRO A 119 2.84 -5.57 17.80
C PRO A 119 2.76 -6.04 16.35
N VAL A 120 2.74 -5.08 15.42
CA VAL A 120 2.95 -5.34 14.00
C VAL A 120 4.42 -5.73 13.80
N PRO A 121 4.73 -6.87 13.15
CA PRO A 121 6.11 -7.26 12.86
C PRO A 121 6.71 -6.39 11.75
N GLY A 122 7.95 -5.94 11.94
CA GLY A 122 8.69 -5.14 10.96
C GLY A 122 9.52 -4.04 11.61
N GLU A 123 10.09 -3.16 10.79
CA GLU A 123 10.85 -1.99 11.25
C GLU A 123 10.00 -0.71 11.24
N THR A 124 10.32 0.23 12.12
CA THR A 124 9.56 1.46 12.26
C THR A 124 9.96 2.51 11.21
N ILE A 125 8.98 3.17 10.62
CA ILE A 125 9.16 4.24 9.63
C ILE A 125 8.40 5.49 10.05
N ALA A 126 9.03 6.65 9.90
CA ALA A 126 8.37 7.94 10.05
C ALA A 126 7.94 8.45 8.67
N LEU A 127 6.71 8.95 8.59
CA LEU A 127 6.11 9.47 7.36
C LEU A 127 5.95 10.98 7.47
N GLN A 128 6.55 11.72 6.54
CA GLN A 128 6.51 13.19 6.50
C GLN A 128 5.97 13.65 5.16
N LEU A 129 4.87 14.39 5.17
CA LEU A 129 4.33 15.05 3.98
C LEU A 129 5.01 16.41 3.83
N LYS A 130 5.54 16.69 2.64
CA LYS A 130 6.15 17.98 2.28
C LYS A 130 5.42 18.60 1.11
N TRP A 131 5.15 19.89 1.21
CA TRP A 131 4.43 20.64 0.16
C TRP A 131 4.84 22.10 0.17
N ALA A 132 4.39 22.87 -0.83
CA ALA A 132 4.54 24.32 -0.86
C ALA A 132 3.20 24.98 -0.52
N ASN A 133 3.22 25.98 0.35
CA ASN A 133 2.07 26.84 0.63
C ASN A 133 2.45 28.30 0.33
N LYS A 134 1.87 28.87 -0.73
CA LYS A 134 2.19 30.24 -1.21
C LYS A 134 3.71 30.45 -1.36
N GLY A 135 4.38 29.47 -1.98
CA GLY A 135 5.83 29.48 -2.21
C GLY A 135 6.70 29.13 -1.00
N LYS A 136 6.13 28.99 0.21
CA LYS A 136 6.88 28.60 1.41
C LYS A 136 6.90 27.07 1.55
N PRO A 137 8.06 26.45 1.78
CA PRO A 137 8.14 25.01 2.04
C PRO A 137 7.49 24.70 3.39
N MET A 138 6.62 23.69 3.39
CA MET A 138 5.91 23.18 4.56
C MET A 138 6.22 21.69 4.72
N SER A 139 6.17 21.21 5.97
CA SER A 139 6.32 19.79 6.30
C SER A 139 5.49 19.46 7.54
N ALA A 140 4.89 18.28 7.57
CA ALA A 140 4.23 17.75 8.75
C ALA A 140 4.27 16.20 8.77
N PRO A 141 4.30 15.58 9.97
CA PRO A 141 4.09 14.14 10.09
C PRO A 141 2.68 13.79 9.61
N ILE A 142 2.55 12.68 8.87
CA ILE A 142 1.28 12.36 8.19
C ILE A 142 0.15 12.04 9.19
N GLU A 143 0.46 11.45 10.34
CA GLU A 143 -0.54 11.07 11.35
C GLU A 143 -1.25 12.29 11.95
N LYS A 144 -0.69 13.50 11.81
CA LYS A 144 -1.35 14.75 12.21
C LYS A 144 -2.63 15.01 11.40
N PHE A 145 -2.76 14.40 10.23
CA PHE A 145 -3.88 14.56 9.32
C PHE A 145 -4.91 13.43 9.42
N VAL A 146 -4.82 12.58 10.44
CA VAL A 146 -5.77 11.49 10.65
C VAL A 146 -6.35 11.60 12.05
N GLN A 147 -7.65 11.35 12.19
CA GLN A 147 -8.33 11.24 13.46
C GLN A 147 -8.94 9.86 13.66
N ASP A 148 -8.97 9.44 14.92
CA ASP A 148 -9.85 8.38 15.41
C ASP A 148 -11.26 8.97 15.54
N ARG A 149 -12.17 8.46 14.71
CA ARG A 149 -13.55 8.93 14.56
C ARG A 149 -14.38 8.60 15.79
N HIS A 150 -14.22 7.40 16.35
CA HIS A 150 -15.00 6.95 17.50
C HIS A 150 -14.73 7.81 18.74
N HIS A 151 -13.47 8.14 18.97
CA HIS A 151 -13.03 8.95 20.12
C HIS A 151 -12.94 10.45 19.81
N LYS A 152 -13.12 10.84 18.54
CA LYS A 152 -13.01 12.22 18.04
C LYS A 152 -11.69 12.88 18.43
N LYS A 153 -10.59 12.15 18.29
CA LYS A 153 -9.25 12.59 18.68
C LYS A 153 -8.27 12.43 17.51
N PRO A 154 -7.29 13.34 17.38
CA PRO A 154 -6.19 13.12 16.45
C PRO A 154 -5.50 11.78 16.74
N MET A 155 -5.05 11.12 15.68
CA MET A 155 -4.24 9.91 15.78
C MET A 155 -3.02 10.18 16.67
N ALA A 156 -2.70 9.24 17.55
CA ALA A 156 -1.53 9.35 18.43
C ALA A 156 -0.24 9.56 17.61
N PRO A 157 0.68 10.45 18.01
CA PRO A 157 1.96 10.62 17.30
C PRO A 157 2.80 9.32 17.31
N GLY A 158 3.57 9.07 16.26
CA GLY A 158 4.51 7.94 16.25
C GLY A 158 4.73 7.29 14.87
N PRO A 159 5.72 6.39 14.78
CA PRO A 159 6.04 5.73 13.52
C PRO A 159 4.96 4.73 13.09
N PHE A 160 4.97 4.41 11.80
CA PHE A 160 4.29 3.24 11.22
C PHE A 160 5.26 2.06 11.22
N VAL A 161 4.77 0.85 10.92
CA VAL A 161 5.63 -0.33 10.81
C VAL A 161 5.68 -0.79 9.35
N TYR A 162 6.89 -0.84 8.80
CA TYR A 162 7.17 -1.45 7.52
C TYR A 162 7.26 -2.97 7.70
N ASN A 163 6.21 -3.68 7.30
CA ASN A 163 6.17 -5.14 7.28
C ASN A 163 6.67 -5.73 5.95
N GLY A 164 6.64 -4.96 4.86
CA GLY A 164 6.82 -5.51 3.52
C GLY A 164 5.60 -6.35 3.12
N SER A 165 5.21 -6.21 1.85
CA SER A 165 4.04 -6.91 1.31
C SER A 165 4.33 -8.40 1.11
N ILE A 166 3.27 -9.21 1.17
CA ILE A 166 3.33 -10.63 0.84
C ILE A 166 3.57 -10.87 -0.65
N VAL A 167 4.09 -12.06 -0.95
CA VAL A 167 4.09 -12.63 -2.30
C VAL A 167 3.10 -13.79 -2.30
N PHE A 168 2.15 -13.76 -3.23
CA PHE A 168 1.14 -14.79 -3.40
C PHE A 168 1.06 -15.16 -4.88
N ASP A 169 1.12 -16.46 -5.19
CA ASP A 169 1.20 -16.99 -6.57
C ASP A 169 2.26 -16.31 -7.44
N GLY A 170 3.44 -16.07 -6.87
CA GLY A 170 4.56 -15.42 -7.55
C GLY A 170 4.38 -13.92 -7.81
N MET A 171 3.26 -13.34 -7.37
CA MET A 171 2.95 -11.91 -7.52
C MET A 171 3.24 -11.16 -6.23
N PHE A 172 3.88 -10.00 -6.37
CA PHE A 172 4.07 -9.05 -5.28
C PHE A 172 2.79 -8.22 -5.09
N ILE A 173 2.05 -8.47 -4.02
CA ILE A 173 0.64 -8.05 -3.93
C ILE A 173 0.49 -6.53 -3.81
N ALA A 174 1.37 -5.81 -3.12
CA ALA A 174 1.33 -4.35 -3.09
C ALA A 174 1.49 -3.70 -4.49
N HIS A 175 2.16 -4.37 -5.43
CA HIS A 175 2.26 -3.86 -6.81
C HIS A 175 1.02 -4.19 -7.65
N ARG A 176 0.44 -5.37 -7.41
CA ARG A 176 -0.80 -5.81 -8.03
C ARG A 176 -1.97 -4.90 -7.63
N ASP A 177 -2.21 -4.84 -6.34
CA ASP A 177 -3.39 -4.19 -5.76
C ASP A 177 -3.16 -2.70 -5.52
N GLY A 178 -1.91 -2.25 -5.43
CA GLY A 178 -1.60 -0.83 -5.28
C GLY A 178 -1.82 -0.27 -3.88
N ASN A 179 -2.13 -1.09 -2.88
CA ASN A 179 -2.24 -0.66 -1.49
C ASN A 179 -0.85 -0.59 -0.84
N LEU A 180 -0.47 0.59 -0.31
CA LEU A 180 0.90 0.83 0.14
C LEU A 180 1.00 0.99 1.64
N PHE A 181 0.37 2.01 2.23
CA PHE A 181 0.45 2.29 3.67
C PHE A 181 -0.95 2.25 4.29
N SER A 182 -1.23 1.21 5.08
CA SER A 182 -2.55 0.93 5.62
C SER A 182 -2.75 1.52 7.02
N LEU A 183 -3.97 1.99 7.27
CA LEU A 183 -4.48 2.39 8.59
C LEU A 183 -5.16 1.23 9.33
N ILE A 184 -5.64 0.24 8.57
CA ILE A 184 -6.17 -1.02 9.06
C ILE A 184 -5.14 -2.15 8.93
N THR A 185 -5.48 -3.34 9.39
CA THR A 185 -4.62 -4.52 9.27
C THR A 185 -4.67 -5.05 7.84
N ASP A 186 -3.61 -4.82 7.08
CA ASP A 186 -3.45 -5.29 5.71
C ASP A 186 -2.04 -5.89 5.50
N PRO A 187 -1.90 -7.23 5.50
CA PRO A 187 -0.63 -7.90 5.21
C PRO A 187 -0.12 -7.66 3.78
N ALA A 188 -1.00 -7.30 2.84
CA ALA A 188 -0.63 -6.99 1.47
C ALA A 188 -0.07 -5.58 1.30
N ALA A 189 -0.31 -4.66 2.23
CA ALA A 189 0.33 -3.35 2.25
C ALA A 189 1.82 -3.43 2.64
N LEU A 190 2.61 -2.45 2.19
CA LEU A 190 4.03 -2.33 2.55
C LEU A 190 4.24 -1.94 4.02
N ALA A 191 3.35 -1.12 4.56
CA ALA A 191 3.41 -0.67 5.94
C ALA A 191 2.02 -0.60 6.57
N ASN A 192 1.97 -0.81 7.87
CA ASN A 192 0.74 -0.86 8.65
C ASN A 192 0.80 0.10 9.85
N ASN A 193 -0.38 0.56 10.25
CA ASN A 193 -0.58 1.36 11.46
C ASN A 193 -0.44 0.49 12.72
N PRO A 194 0.52 0.75 13.62
CA PRO A 194 0.70 -0.06 14.84
C PRO A 194 -0.27 0.28 15.97
N ARG A 195 -1.09 1.33 15.81
CA ARG A 195 -1.95 1.85 16.87
C ARG A 195 -3.17 0.96 17.10
N MET A 196 -3.82 1.18 18.24
CA MET A 196 -5.18 0.69 18.48
C MET A 196 -6.12 1.26 17.41
N GLY A 197 -7.18 0.50 17.08
CA GLY A 197 -8.14 0.88 16.04
C GLY A 197 -7.83 0.33 14.63
N ARG A 198 -6.66 -0.29 14.39
CA ARG A 198 -6.35 -0.90 13.08
C ARG A 198 -7.18 -2.14 12.69
N HIS A 199 -8.09 -2.58 13.55
CA HIS A 199 -8.98 -3.72 13.31
C HIS A 199 -10.36 -3.26 12.83
N ASP A 200 -10.57 -1.96 12.76
CA ASP A 200 -11.83 -1.29 12.47
C ASP A 200 -11.64 -0.39 11.25
N ASP A 201 -12.28 -0.78 10.15
CA ASP A 201 -12.28 -0.08 8.86
C ASP A 201 -13.16 1.17 8.83
N GLU A 202 -13.98 1.38 9.85
CA GLU A 202 -14.83 2.57 10.01
C GLU A 202 -14.25 3.63 10.96
N ASN A 203 -13.03 3.44 11.47
CA ASN A 203 -12.49 4.30 12.54
C ASN A 203 -11.73 5.54 12.05
N TRP A 204 -11.16 5.55 10.84
CA TRP A 204 -10.21 6.61 10.47
C TRP A 204 -10.80 7.62 9.50
N GLU A 205 -10.57 8.91 9.78
CA GLU A 205 -11.00 10.03 8.93
C GLU A 205 -9.87 11.06 8.77
N PRO A 206 -9.82 11.81 7.66
CA PRO A 206 -8.90 12.93 7.50
C PRO A 206 -9.21 14.11 8.44
N ILE A 207 -8.16 14.77 8.92
CA ILE A 207 -8.23 16.11 9.52
C ILE A 207 -7.88 17.12 8.43
N LYS A 208 -8.89 17.78 7.86
CA LYS A 208 -8.72 18.81 6.81
C LYS A 208 -7.83 20.00 7.22
N LYS A 209 -7.84 20.36 8.51
CA LYS A 209 -7.13 21.55 9.01
C LYS A 209 -5.62 21.40 8.84
N GLY A 210 -5.05 22.21 7.95
CA GLY A 210 -3.61 22.26 7.69
C GLY A 210 -3.12 21.24 6.65
N LEU A 211 -4.02 20.41 6.13
CA LEU A 211 -3.75 19.54 4.98
C LEU A 211 -3.57 20.42 3.72
N PRO A 212 -2.69 20.04 2.76
CA PRO A 212 -2.62 20.74 1.49
C PRO A 212 -3.98 20.66 0.75
N PRO A 213 -4.28 21.58 -0.20
CA PRO A 213 -5.51 21.53 -0.98
C PRO A 213 -5.73 20.18 -1.65
N LEU A 214 -7.00 19.81 -1.85
CA LEU A 214 -7.37 18.62 -2.61
C LEU A 214 -6.72 18.69 -4.01
N ASP A 215 -6.30 17.53 -4.54
CA ASP A 215 -5.62 17.36 -5.83
C ASP A 215 -4.26 18.07 -5.96
N SER A 216 -3.76 18.65 -4.86
CA SER A 216 -2.45 19.31 -4.87
C SER A 216 -1.31 18.30 -4.80
N ASN A 217 -0.21 18.64 -5.48
CA ASN A 217 1.02 17.86 -5.45
C ASN A 217 1.76 18.08 -4.13
N ALA A 218 2.27 16.98 -3.59
CA ALA A 218 3.15 16.95 -2.44
C ALA A 218 4.25 15.90 -2.64
N THR A 219 5.15 15.78 -1.67
CA THR A 219 6.17 14.74 -1.63
C THR A 219 6.05 14.01 -0.30
N LEU A 220 5.92 12.69 -0.35
CA LEU A 220 5.99 11.88 0.86
C LEU A 220 7.44 11.47 1.08
N THR A 221 7.96 11.73 2.28
CA THR A 221 9.25 11.23 2.76
C THR A 221 8.99 10.08 3.72
N VAL A 222 9.63 8.94 3.47
CA VAL A 222 9.60 7.75 4.34
C VAL A 222 11.00 7.59 4.93
N LYS A 223 11.11 7.72 6.25
CA LYS A 223 12.39 7.65 6.95
C LYS A 223 12.44 6.42 7.84
N LEU A 224 13.48 5.61 7.69
CA LEU A 224 13.74 4.50 8.60
C LEU A 224 14.12 5.04 9.98
N VAL A 225 13.36 4.66 11.00
CA VAL A 225 13.61 5.01 12.39
C VAL A 225 14.23 3.78 13.04
N PRO A 226 15.46 3.85 13.59
CA PRO A 226 16.02 2.73 14.33
C PRO A 226 15.08 2.39 15.50
N SER A 227 14.77 1.10 15.67
CA SER A 227 14.13 0.63 16.90
C SER A 227 14.96 1.10 18.10
N GLN A 228 14.30 1.71 19.09
CA GLN A 228 14.96 1.96 20.37
C GLN A 228 15.37 0.59 20.91
N LYS A 229 16.69 0.38 21.03
CA LYS A 229 17.26 -0.80 21.68
C LYS A 229 17.02 -0.72 23.18
#